data_AF-A0A6H1ZX53-F1
#
_entry.id   AF-A0A6H1ZX53-F1
#
_cell.length_a   1.000
_cell.length_b   1.000
_cell.length_c   1.000
_cell.angle_alpha   90.00
_cell.angle_beta   90.00
_cell.angle_gamma   90.00
#
_symmetry.space_group_name_H-M   'P 1'
#
loop_
_entity.id
_entity.type
_entity.pdbx_description
1 polymer ?
#
loop_
_entity_poly.entity_id
_entity_poly.type
_entity_poly.pdbx_seq_one_letter_code
_entity_poly.pdbx_strand_id
1 'polypeptide(L)' 'MTKRIEIHSGPDSLGRYLYTLLWPDNYFPGHPDGENIERERAQVFHATLPDWYKKEKGGK' A
#
# COMPACT_ATOMS: atom_id res chain seq x y z
N MET A 1 11.88 2.83 4.30
CA MET A 1 10.59 3.56 4.40
C MET A 1 9.54 2.76 5.20
N THR A 2 8.41 3.35 5.61
CA THR A 2 7.28 2.61 6.24
C THR A 2 6.10 2.55 5.28
N LYS A 3 5.35 1.43 5.25
CA LYS A 3 4.15 1.29 4.42
C LYS A 3 3.11 2.37 4.76
N ARG A 4 2.40 2.89 3.76
CA ARG A 4 1.31 3.88 3.93
C ARG A 4 0.16 3.63 2.96
N ILE A 5 -1.01 4.17 3.29
CA ILE A 5 -2.20 4.14 2.41
C ILE A 5 -2.58 5.58 2.06
N GLU A 6 -2.84 5.81 0.77
CA GLU A 6 -3.40 7.04 0.24
C GLU A 6 -4.83 6.75 -0.24
N ILE A 7 -5.82 7.39 0.38
CA ILE A 7 -7.25 7.19 0.05
C ILE A 7 -7.65 8.17 -1.05
N HIS A 8 -8.20 7.64 -2.14
CA HIS A 8 -8.69 8.43 -3.28
C HIS A 8 -10.20 8.65 -3.24
N SER A 9 -10.94 7.72 -2.63
CA SER A 9 -12.39 7.82 -2.44
C SER A 9 -12.83 7.15 -1.14
N GLY A 10 -13.92 7.65 -0.57
CA GLY A 10 -14.59 7.08 0.61
C GLY A 10 -15.22 5.70 0.34
N PRO A 11 -15.84 5.08 1.36
CA PRO A 11 -16.41 3.75 1.22
C PRO A 11 -17.63 3.76 0.29
N ASP A 12 -17.75 2.74 -0.56
CA ASP A 12 -18.98 2.44 -1.28
C ASP A 12 -20.05 1.80 -0.36
N SER A 13 -21.19 1.42 -0.92
CA SER A 13 -22.28 0.77 -0.17
C SER A 13 -21.90 -0.60 0.44
N LEU A 14 -20.76 -1.17 0.04
CA LEU A 14 -20.19 -2.41 0.56
C LEU A 14 -19.00 -2.15 1.51
N GLY A 15 -18.69 -0.90 1.82
CA GLY A 15 -17.58 -0.52 2.70
C GLY A 15 -16.20 -0.61 2.04
N ARG A 16 -16.13 -0.69 0.71
CA ARG A 16 -14.86 -0.73 -0.04
C ARG A 16 -14.39 0.68 -0.36
N TYR A 17 -13.10 0.91 -0.21
CA TYR A 17 -12.43 2.17 -0.51
C TYR A 17 -11.62 2.03 -1.79
N LEU A 18 -11.47 3.12 -2.53
CA LEU A 18 -10.45 3.24 -3.57
C LEU A 18 -9.19 3.86 -2.93
N TYR A 19 -8.09 3.11 -2.90
CA TYR A 19 -6.86 3.56 -2.26
C TYR A 19 -5.60 2.98 -2.92
N THR A 20 -4.45 3.63 -2.72
CA THR A 20 -3.13 3.10 -3.08
C THR A 20 -2.40 2.65 -1.81
N LEU A 21 -1.91 1.42 -1.79
CA LEU A 21 -0.93 0.96 -0.80
C LEU A 21 0.47 1.24 -1.33
N LEU A 22 1.30 1.91 -0.55
CA LEU A 22 2.70 2.18 -0.87
C LEU A 22 3.62 1.48 0.14
N TRP A 23 4.69 0.86 -0.33
CA TRP A 23 5.68 0.19 0.52
C TRP A 23 7.07 0.22 -0.13
N PRO A 24 8.15 0.25 0.68
CA PRO A 24 9.49 0.03 0.14
C PRO A 24 9.64 -1.41 -0.33
N ASP A 25 10.27 -1.58 -1.48
CA ASP A 25 10.70 -2.86 -2.00
C ASP A 25 12.18 -2.80 -2.39
N ASN A 26 12.88 -3.88 -2.12
CA ASN A 26 14.26 -4.07 -2.56
C ASN A 26 14.20 -4.64 -3.97
N TYR A 27 14.12 -3.74 -4.95
CA TYR A 27 13.95 -4.13 -6.34
C TYR A 27 15.30 -4.44 -6.99
N PHE A 28 15.35 -5.58 -7.68
CA PHE A 28 16.50 -6.03 -8.46
C PHE A 28 16.12 -6.15 -9.94
N PRO A 29 16.21 -5.07 -10.74
CA PRO A 29 15.91 -5.15 -12.16
C PRO A 29 16.92 -6.05 -12.91
N GLY A 30 16.48 -7.20 -13.43
CA GLY A 30 17.21 -7.99 -14.45
C GLY A 30 18.38 -8.86 -13.96
N HIS A 31 18.35 -9.36 -12.73
CA HIS A 31 19.52 -9.92 -12.03
C HIS A 31 20.13 -11.22 -12.63
N PRO A 32 21.46 -11.24 -12.88
CA PRO A 32 22.30 -12.27 -12.23
C PRO A 32 23.13 -11.78 -11.06
N ASP A 33 23.52 -10.50 -10.99
CA ASP A 33 24.18 -9.84 -9.82
C ASP A 33 23.90 -8.31 -9.74
N GLY A 34 22.75 -7.85 -10.25
CA GLY A 34 22.41 -6.42 -10.39
C GLY A 34 22.25 -5.62 -9.10
N GLU A 35 22.56 -4.31 -9.15
CA GLU A 35 22.54 -3.39 -8.00
C GLU A 35 21.22 -3.41 -7.22
N ASN A 36 21.31 -3.65 -5.90
CA ASN A 36 20.18 -3.55 -4.97
C ASN A 36 19.78 -2.08 -4.82
N ILE A 37 18.56 -1.73 -5.21
CA ILE A 37 18.03 -0.39 -5.03
C ILE A 37 16.70 -0.47 -4.28
N GLU A 38 16.61 0.20 -3.14
CA GLU A 38 15.33 0.41 -2.44
C GLU A 38 14.47 1.36 -3.30
N ARG A 39 13.28 0.90 -3.70
CA ARG A 39 12.30 1.68 -4.45
C ARG A 39 10.96 1.63 -3.75
N GLU A 40 10.19 2.70 -3.85
CA GLU A 40 8.79 2.65 -3.44
C GLU A 40 7.96 1.95 -4.51
N ARG A 41 7.18 0.93 -4.10
CA ARG A 41 6.13 0.35 -4.91
C ARG A 41 4.78 0.86 -4.48
N ALA A 42 3.87 0.85 -5.44
CA ALA A 42 2.48 1.23 -5.25
C ALA A 42 1.57 0.19 -5.90
N GLN A 43 0.46 -0.11 -5.25
CA GLN A 43 -0.62 -0.88 -5.85
C GLN A 43 -1.97 -0.26 -5.47
N VAL A 44 -2.84 -0.12 -6.48
CA VAL A 44 -4.19 0.41 -6.33
C VAL A 44 -5.14 -0.72 -5.98
N PHE A 45 -6.02 -0.45 -5.02
CA PHE A 45 -7.04 -1.37 -4.55
C PHE A 45 -8.41 -0.72 -4.57
N HIS A 46 -9.43 -1.53 -4.87
CA HIS A 46 -10.82 -1.22 -4.60
C HIS A 46 -11.37 -2.27 -3.63
N ALA A 47 -11.12 -2.07 -2.33
CA ALA A 47 -11.33 -3.09 -1.31
C ALA A 47 -11.56 -2.46 0.08
N THR A 48 -11.97 -3.27 1.06
CA THR A 48 -11.99 -2.84 2.46
C THR A 48 -10.58 -2.51 2.93
N LEU A 49 -10.42 -1.44 3.71
CA LEU A 49 -9.10 -1.06 4.24
C LEU A 49 -8.48 -2.20 5.08
N PRO A 50 -7.15 -2.37 5.06
CA PRO A 50 -6.47 -3.36 5.89
C PRO A 50 -6.62 -3.07 7.39
N ASP A 51 -6.69 -4.13 8.20
CA ASP A 51 -6.96 -3.97 9.64
C ASP A 51 -5.86 -3.24 10.41
N TRP A 52 -4.60 -3.38 10.00
CA TRP A 52 -3.49 -2.63 10.60
C TRP A 52 -3.69 -1.12 10.44
N TYR A 53 -4.18 -0.69 9.28
CA TYR A 53 -4.44 0.72 9.00
C TYR A 53 -5.61 1.25 9.82
N LYS A 54 -6.67 0.45 9.98
CA LYS A 54 -7.82 0.81 10.84
C LYS A 54 -7.39 0.99 12.29
N LYS A 55 -6.54 0.09 12.82
CA LYS A 55 -6.02 0.16 14.19
C LYS A 55 -5.18 1.41 14.43
N GLU A 56 -4.30 1.76 13.50
CA GLU A 56 -3.45 2.96 13.58
C GLU A 56 -4.26 4.27 13.55
N LYS A 57 -5.42 4.27 12.87
CA LYS A 57 -6.31 5.43 12.79
C LYS A 57 -7.35 5.52 13.90
N GLY A 58 -7.25 4.69 14.94
CA GLY A 58 -8.15 4.74 16.10
C GLY A 58 -9.49 4.02 15.89
N GLY A 59 -9.54 3.02 15.01
CA GLY A 59 -10.67 2.10 14.94
C GLY A 59 -10.86 1.38 16.27
N LYS A 60 -11.91 1.75 17.01
CA LYS A 60 -12.41 1.02 18.18
C LYS A 60 -12.88 -0.38 17.79
#